data_AF-A0A4P7Y7T2-F1
#
_entry.id   AF-A0A4P7Y7T2-F1
#
_cell.length_a   1.000
_cell.length_b   1.000
_cell.length_c   1.000
_cell.angle_alpha   90.00
_cell.angle_beta   90.00
_cell.angle_gamma   90.00
#
_symmetry.space_group_name_H-M   'P 1'
#
loop_
_entity.id
_entity.type
_entity.pdbx_description
1 polymer ?
#
loop_
_entity_poly.entity_id
_entity_poly.type
_entity_poly.pdbx_seq_one_letter_code
_entity_poly.pdbx_strand_id
1 'polypeptide(L)' 'MSLQQRDHDTAVGWINTELAELRREVGKPNASAAARSAITLAFLLRAISDTEHREFQARIDEIYADYKPSHATAA' A
#
# COMPACT_ATOMS: atom_id res chain seq x y z
N MET A 1 8.47 16.80 -18.70
CA MET A 1 8.29 15.65 -17.78
C MET A 1 9.14 14.50 -18.31
N SER A 2 10.06 13.93 -17.52
CA SER A 2 10.88 12.79 -17.96
C SER A 2 10.07 11.49 -17.91
N LEU A 3 10.46 10.48 -18.68
CA LEU A 3 9.85 9.14 -18.62
C LEU A 3 9.91 8.58 -17.19
N GLN A 4 11.05 8.72 -16.52
CA GLN A 4 11.23 8.29 -15.13
C GLN A 4 10.25 8.98 -14.16
N GLN A 5 9.99 10.28 -14.34
CA GLN A 5 9.01 10.98 -13.51
C GLN A 5 7.59 10.47 -13.76
N ARG A 6 7.25 10.20 -15.03
CA ARG A 6 5.94 9.66 -15.38
C ARG A 6 5.74 8.24 -14.82
N ASP A 7 6.77 7.40 -14.90
CA ASP A 7 6.73 6.03 -14.38
C ASP A 7 6.61 6.05 -12.85
N HIS A 8 7.33 6.96 -12.19
CA HIS A 8 7.21 7.23 -10.76
C HIS A 8 5.77 7.64 -10.38
N ASP A 9 5.23 8.69 -11.02
CA ASP A 9 3.89 9.20 -10.71
C ASP A 9 2.81 8.14 -10.95
N THR A 10 2.97 7.34 -12.00
CA THR A 10 2.06 6.21 -12.31
C THR A 10 2.12 5.15 -11.22
N ALA A 11 3.32 4.74 -10.81
CA ALA A 11 3.52 3.75 -9.76
C ALA A 11 2.95 4.21 -8.41
N VAL A 12 3.21 5.46 -8.02
CA VAL A 12 2.67 6.06 -6.80
C VAL A 12 1.14 6.12 -6.86
N GLY A 13 0.56 6.47 -8.02
CA GLY A 13 -0.90 6.48 -8.22
C GLY A 13 -1.54 5.11 -8.01
N TRP A 14 -0.93 4.05 -8.56
CA TRP A 14 -1.41 2.68 -8.36
C TRP A 14 -1.28 2.25 -6.90
N ILE A 15 -0.12 2.47 -6.27
CA ILE A 15 0.09 2.13 -4.85
C ILE A 15 -0.96 2.82 -3.96
N ASN A 16 -1.22 4.11 -4.16
CA ASN A 16 -2.20 4.83 -3.37
C ASN A 16 -3.64 4.30 -3.57
N THR A 17 -3.97 3.85 -4.78
CA THR A 17 -5.26 3.21 -5.06
C THR A 17 -5.40 1.91 -4.28
N GLU A 18 -4.39 1.04 -4.35
CA GLU A 18 -4.38 -0.23 -3.63
C GLU A 18 -4.37 -0.06 -2.10
N LEU A 19 -3.71 0.98 -1.57
CA LEU A 19 -3.76 1.31 -0.14
C LEU A 19 -5.17 1.78 0.29
N ALA A 20 -5.86 2.51 -0.58
CA ALA A 20 -7.25 2.91 -0.33
C ALA A 20 -8.20 1.70 -0.36
N GLU A 21 -7.97 0.75 -1.26
CA GLU A 21 -8.71 -0.53 -1.29
C GLU A 21 -8.42 -1.36 -0.05
N LEU A 22 -7.14 -1.51 0.34
CA LEU A 22 -6.76 -2.18 1.57
C LEU A 22 -7.48 -1.58 2.79
N ARG A 23 -7.56 -0.25 2.92
CA ARG A 23 -8.28 0.39 4.05
C ARG A 23 -9.78 0.02 4.08
N ARG A 24 -10.40 -0.23 2.93
CA ARG A 24 -11.80 -0.69 2.84
C ARG A 24 -11.95 -2.17 3.17
N GLU A 25 -10.94 -2.97 2.83
CA GLU A 25 -10.99 -4.43 2.87
C GLU A 25 -10.14 -5.08 3.97
N VAL A 26 -9.47 -4.30 4.82
CA VAL A 26 -8.40 -4.73 5.75
C VAL A 26 -8.72 -5.97 6.60
N GLY A 27 -10.00 -6.22 6.91
CA GLY A 27 -10.46 -7.41 7.64
C GLY A 27 -10.64 -8.68 6.81
N LYS A 28 -10.49 -8.62 5.49
CA LYS A 28 -10.59 -9.77 4.58
C LYS A 28 -9.26 -10.50 4.49
N PRO A 29 -9.28 -11.84 4.31
CA PRO A 29 -8.06 -12.58 4.01
C PRO A 29 -7.39 -12.00 2.77
N ASN A 30 -6.07 -11.84 2.82
CA ASN A 30 -5.24 -11.34 1.70
C ASN A 30 -5.54 -9.91 1.22
N ALA A 31 -6.23 -9.09 2.01
CA ALA A 31 -6.56 -7.70 1.63
C ALA A 31 -5.34 -6.84 1.24
N SER A 32 -4.17 -7.14 1.80
CA SER A 32 -2.93 -6.40 1.53
C SER A 32 -2.11 -6.96 0.36
N ALA A 33 -2.52 -8.08 -0.23
CA ALA A 33 -1.73 -8.74 -1.27
C ALA A 33 -1.53 -7.85 -2.50
N ALA A 34 -2.58 -7.15 -2.94
CA ALA A 34 -2.52 -6.24 -4.08
C ALA A 34 -1.61 -5.03 -3.79
N ALA A 35 -1.81 -4.35 -2.66
CA ALA A 35 -0.96 -3.24 -2.22
C ALA A 35 0.53 -3.64 -2.10
N ARG A 36 0.82 -4.78 -1.45
CA ARG A 36 2.20 -5.29 -1.31
C ARG A 36 2.82 -5.64 -2.65
N SER A 37 2.05 -6.19 -3.58
CA SER A 37 2.52 -6.54 -4.93
C SER A 37 2.81 -5.29 -5.75
N ALA A 38 1.93 -4.28 -5.72
CA ALA A 38 2.14 -3.00 -6.40
C ALA A 38 3.39 -2.28 -5.90
N ILE A 39 3.58 -2.22 -4.58
CA ILE A 39 4.78 -1.64 -3.96
C ILE A 39 6.05 -2.37 -4.40
N THR A 40 6.03 -3.71 -4.35
CA THR A 40 7.19 -4.53 -4.72
C THR A 40 7.54 -4.35 -6.21
N LEU A 41 6.54 -4.35 -7.08
CA LEU A 41 6.73 -4.15 -8.52
C LEU A 41 7.33 -2.76 -8.81
N ALA A 42 6.78 -1.71 -8.19
CA ALA A 42 7.29 -0.35 -8.34
C ALA A 42 8.76 -0.23 -7.92
N PHE A 43 9.15 -0.89 -6.83
CA PHE A 43 10.52 -0.90 -6.35
C PHE A 43 11.46 -1.65 -7.30
N LEU A 44 11.06 -2.84 -7.77
CA LEU A 44 11.85 -3.64 -8.72
C LEU A 44 12.08 -2.91 -10.06
N LEU A 45 11.08 -2.15 -10.50
CA LEU A 45 11.17 -1.32 -11.70
C LEU A 45 11.92 0.01 -11.49
N ARG A 46 12.44 0.26 -10.28
CA ARG A 46 13.10 1.52 -9.90
C ARG A 46 12.22 2.75 -10.08
N ALA A 47 10.89 2.56 -10.08
CA ALA A 47 9.93 3.65 -10.14
C ALA A 47 9.83 4.38 -8.80
N ILE A 48 10.15 3.73 -7.69
CA ILE A 48 10.24 4.34 -6.35
C ILE A 48 11.61 4.06 -5.72
N SER A 49 12.04 4.94 -4.82
CA SER A 49 13.28 4.80 -4.06
C SER A 49 13.16 3.77 -2.91
N ASP A 50 14.30 3.36 -2.35
CA ASP A 50 14.34 2.52 -1.14
C ASP A 50 13.64 3.17 0.06
N THR A 51 13.71 4.50 0.18
CA THR A 51 13.01 5.25 1.24
C THR A 51 11.50 5.13 1.07
N GLU A 52 11.01 5.41 -0.13
CA GLU A 52 9.58 5.33 -0.44
C GLU A 52 9.04 3.91 -0.31
N HIS A 53 9.83 2.91 -0.70
CA HIS A 53 9.47 1.50 -0.49
C HIS A 53 9.19 1.22 0.99
N ARG A 54 10.08 1.66 1.90
CA ARG A 54 9.87 1.50 3.36
C ARG A 54 8.67 2.29 3.85
N GLU A 55 8.49 3.52 3.38
CA GLU A 55 7.35 4.36 3.76
C GLU A 55 6.02 3.73 3.34
N PHE A 56 5.91 3.18 2.14
CA PHE A 56 4.68 2.51 1.70
C PHE A 56 4.42 1.20 2.45
N GLN A 57 5.45 0.44 2.81
CA GLN A 57 5.30 -0.74 3.67
C GLN A 57 4.82 -0.34 5.08
N ALA A 58 5.39 0.72 5.66
CA ALA A 58 4.96 1.24 6.95
C ALA A 58 3.49 1.69 6.93
N ARG A 59 3.02 2.31 5.83
CA ARG A 59 1.61 2.67 5.66
C ARG A 59 0.67 1.47 5.67
N ILE A 60 1.09 0.31 5.14
CA ILE A 60 0.30 -0.92 5.25
C ILE A 60 0.17 -1.34 6.71
N ASP A 61 1.27 -1.29 7.46
CA ASP A 61 1.28 -1.65 8.87
C ASP A 61 0.43 -0.68 9.70
N GLU A 62 0.47 0.63 9.40
CA GLU A 62 -0.41 1.65 9.98
C GLU A 62 -1.89 1.36 9.70
N ILE A 63 -2.27 0.97 8.48
CA ILE A 63 -3.66 0.61 8.15
C ILE A 63 -4.14 -0.58 8.99
N TYR A 64 -3.28 -1.58 9.20
CA TYR A 64 -3.61 -2.72 10.06
C TYR A 64 -3.65 -2.34 11.55
N ALA A 65 -2.78 -1.44 12.01
CA ALA A 65 -2.79 -0.96 13.39
C ALA A 65 -4.02 -0.08 13.70
N ASP A 66 -4.45 0.73 12.74
CA ASP A 66 -5.65 1.56 12.79
C ASP A 66 -6.94 0.71 12.74
N TYR A 67 -6.86 -0.48 12.15
CA TYR A 67 -8.00 -1.38 12.07
C TYR A 67 -8.35 -1.93 13.45
N LYS A 68 -9.29 -1.26 14.10
CA LYS A 68 -10.01 -1.81 15.25
C LYS A 68 -11.16 -2.66 14.71
N PRO A 69 -11.09 -4.00 14.77
CA PRO A 69 -12.24 -4.81 14.41
C PRO A 69 -13.40 -4.40 15.31
N SER A 70 -14.56 -4.11 14.70
CA SER A 70 -15.79 -3.69 15.39
C SER A 70 -16.37 -4.74 16.35
N HIS A 71 -15.62 -5.78 16.70
CA HIS A 71 -16.00 -6.90 17.54
C HIS A 71 -15.09 -7.07 18.77
N ALA A 72 -14.69 -5.97 19.40
CA ALA A 72 -14.55 -5.95 20.86
C ALA A 72 -15.91 -5.58 21.48
N THR A 73 -16.96 -6.36 21.16
CA THR A 73 -18.18 -6.38 21.97
C THR A 73 -17.96 -7.40 23.08
N ALA A 74 -18.14 -6.92 24.31
CA ALA A 74 -17.99 -7.57 25.60
C ALA A 74 -18.38 -9.05 25.68
N ALA A 75 -17.58 -9.82 26.42
CA ALA A 75 -18.00 -10.92 27.29
C ALA A 75 -16.94 -11.12 28.39
#